data_AF-A0A0D0CJL9-F1
#
_entry.id   AF-A0A0D0CJL9-F1
#
_cell.length_a   1.000
_cell.length_b   1.000
_cell.length_c   1.000
_cell.angle_alpha   90.00
_cell.angle_beta   90.00
_cell.angle_gamma   90.00
#
_symmetry.space_group_name_H-M   'P 1'
#
loop_
_entity.id
_entity.type
_entity.pdbx_description
1 polymer ?
#
loop_
_entity_poly.entity_id
_entity_poly.type
_entity_poly.pdbx_seq_one_letter_code
_entity_poly.pdbx_strand_id
1 'polypeptide(L)'
;EQLGEETGCWIYLAAQHPHAHKLFANYTSRRLSLDHIPLLDKIHNSVNRLFVSLQRSRRSNAAELSADLLFKEAALTQAQSEAEGLRAENERLQEE
;
A
#
# COMPACT_ATOMS: atom_id res chain seq x y z
N GLU A 1 17.93 5.58 -20.94
CA GLU A 1 19.15 6.41 -20.94
C GLU A 1 19.24 7.28 -22.18
N GLN A 2 19.08 6.70 -23.38
CA GLN A 2 18.98 7.40 -24.68
C GLN A 2 18.19 8.71 -24.65
N LEU A 3 16.97 8.74 -24.10
CA LEU A 3 16.15 9.97 -24.08
C LEU A 3 16.85 11.15 -23.39
N GLY A 4 17.55 10.93 -22.28
CA GLY A 4 18.26 12.00 -21.58
C GLY A 4 19.51 12.48 -22.32
N GLU A 5 20.15 11.58 -23.07
CA GLU A 5 21.32 11.89 -23.89
C GLU A 5 20.93 12.59 -25.20
N GLU A 6 19.87 12.12 -25.86
CA GLU A 6 19.35 12.66 -27.13
C GLU A 6 18.71 14.03 -26.95
N THR A 7 17.96 14.24 -25.86
CA THR A 7 17.29 15.54 -25.60
C THR A 7 18.17 16.53 -24.88
N GLY A 8 19.22 16.05 -24.21
CA GLY A 8 20.00 16.85 -23.27
C GLY A 8 19.16 17.45 -22.14
N CYS A 9 17.98 16.91 -21.82
CA CYS A 9 17.14 17.43 -20.75
C CYS A 9 17.62 16.93 -19.38
N TRP A 10 17.24 17.67 -18.33
CA TRP A 10 17.32 17.17 -16.95
C TRP A 10 16.17 16.21 -16.70
N ILE A 11 16.48 14.94 -16.46
CA ILE A 11 15.49 13.91 -16.21
C ILE A 11 15.77 13.26 -14.86
N TYR A 12 14.74 13.21 -14.03
CA TYR A 12 14.69 12.41 -12.82
C TYR A 12 13.43 11.56 -12.86
N LEU A 13 13.59 10.24 -12.76
CA LEU A 13 12.48 9.30 -12.69
C LEU A 13 12.61 8.49 -11.41
N ALA A 14 11.49 8.27 -10.74
CA ALA A 14 11.45 7.39 -9.59
C ALA A 14 10.16 6.57 -9.61
N ALA A 15 10.31 5.29 -9.30
CA ALA A 15 9.21 4.33 -9.29
C ALA A 15 9.33 3.41 -8.07
N GLN A 16 8.22 3.22 -7.37
CA GLN A 16 8.10 2.27 -6.27
C GLN A 16 7.13 1.17 -6.65
N HIS A 17 7.58 -0.08 -6.55
CA HIS A 17 6.67 -1.21 -6.58
C HIS A 17 6.05 -1.41 -5.18
N PRO A 18 4.72 -1.60 -5.06
CA PRO A 18 4.04 -1.69 -3.75
C PRO A 18 4.62 -2.76 -2.81
N HIS A 19 5.16 -3.83 -3.37
CA HIS A 19 5.71 -4.98 -2.63
C HIS A 19 7.24 -5.01 -2.62
N ALA A 20 7.92 -3.99 -3.14
CA ALA A 20 9.38 -3.98 -3.10
C ALA A 20 9.91 -3.80 -1.68
N HIS A 21 10.97 -4.53 -1.33
CA HIS A 21 11.74 -4.32 -0.10
C HIS A 21 12.54 -3.01 -0.13
N LYS A 22 12.90 -2.54 -1.33
CA LYS A 22 13.54 -1.23 -1.54
C LYS A 22 12.49 -0.13 -1.59
N LEU A 23 12.84 1.05 -1.04
CA LEU A 23 11.96 2.21 -0.98
C LEU A 23 11.45 2.65 -2.36
N PHE A 24 12.35 2.82 -3.34
CA PHE A 24 12.02 3.09 -4.74
C PHE A 24 13.27 2.84 -5.61
N ALA A 25 13.05 2.57 -6.89
CA ALA A 25 14.07 2.66 -7.93
C ALA A 25 14.07 4.07 -8.51
N ASN A 26 15.24 4.59 -8.86
CA ASN A 26 15.34 5.86 -9.56
C ASN A 26 16.29 5.78 -10.75
N TYR A 27 16.11 6.73 -11.65
CA TYR A 27 16.99 7.04 -12.75
C TYR A 27 17.22 8.56 -12.76
N THR A 28 18.48 8.95 -12.92
CA THR A 28 18.86 10.35 -13.07
C THR A 28 19.67 10.49 -14.35
N SER A 29 19.29 11.41 -15.23
CA SER A 29 20.06 11.72 -16.44
C SER A 29 21.46 12.21 -16.09
N ARG A 30 22.44 11.86 -16.92
CA ARG A 30 23.83 12.32 -16.76
C ARG A 30 23.96 13.84 -16.63
N ARG A 31 23.18 14.59 -17.41
CA ARG A 31 23.21 16.05 -17.38
C ARG A 31 22.77 16.62 -16.02
N LEU A 32 21.65 16.13 -15.47
CA LEU A 32 21.20 16.54 -14.13
C LEU A 32 22.23 16.17 -13.04
N SER A 33 22.89 15.01 -13.16
CA SER A 33 23.91 14.58 -12.20
C SER A 33 25.17 15.47 -12.21
N LEU A 34 25.50 16.10 -13.34
CA LEU A 34 26.68 16.93 -13.49
C LEU A 34 26.39 18.42 -13.24
N ASP A 35 25.24 18.91 -13.70
CA ASP A 35 24.95 20.34 -13.73
C ASP A 35 24.59 20.89 -12.33
N HIS A 36 23.88 20.12 -11.49
CA HIS A 36 23.39 20.66 -10.22
C HIS A 36 23.12 19.61 -9.13
N ILE A 37 24.18 19.13 -8.48
CA ILE A 37 24.09 18.14 -7.37
C ILE A 37 23.13 18.58 -6.24
N PRO A 38 23.14 19.84 -5.74
CA PRO A 38 22.21 20.22 -4.68
C PRO A 38 20.72 20.17 -5.07
N LEU A 39 20.39 20.35 -6.35
CA LEU A 39 19.02 20.22 -6.84
C LEU A 39 18.62 18.74 -6.88
N LEU A 40 19.52 17.88 -7.36
CA LEU A 40 19.33 16.44 -7.36
C LEU A 40 19.09 15.91 -5.95
N ASP A 41 19.88 16.33 -4.96
CA ASP A 41 19.69 15.94 -3.56
C ASP A 41 18.32 16.38 -3.02
N LYS A 42 17.88 17.59 -3.34
CA LYS A 42 16.54 18.08 -2.95
C LYS A 42 15.43 17.25 -3.58
N ILE A 43 15.54 16.94 -4.87
CA ILE A 43 14.58 16.09 -5.59
C ILE A 43 14.53 14.70 -4.95
N HIS A 44 15.70 14.07 -4.78
CA HIS A 44 15.81 12.73 -4.23
C HIS A 44 15.25 12.65 -2.81
N ASN A 45 15.57 13.62 -1.94
CA ASN A 45 15.03 13.67 -0.58
C ASN A 45 13.52 13.89 -0.55
N SER A 46 12.98 14.72 -1.44
CA SER A 46 11.53 14.96 -1.54
C SER A 46 10.79 13.70 -1.98
N VAL A 47 11.32 13.01 -2.99
CA VAL A 47 10.77 11.76 -3.51
C VAL A 47 10.87 10.64 -2.48
N ASN A 48 11.97 10.55 -1.74
CA ASN A 48 12.11 9.60 -0.65
C ASN A 48 11.04 9.81 0.43
N ARG A 49 10.83 11.07 0.87
CA ARG A 49 9.77 11.40 1.83
C ARG A 49 8.39 11.02 1.32
N LEU A 50 8.10 11.29 0.04
CA LEU A 50 6.85 10.93 -0.61
C LEU A 50 6.60 9.41 -0.54
N PHE A 51 7.56 8.60 -1.01
CA PHE A 51 7.39 7.14 -1.04
C PHE A 51 7.35 6.51 0.36
N VAL A 52 8.10 7.04 1.33
CA VAL A 52 7.99 6.61 2.74
C VAL A 52 6.57 6.87 3.27
N SER A 53 6.04 8.07 3.04
CA SER A 53 4.69 8.43 3.50
C SER A 53 3.62 7.57 2.84
N LEU A 54 3.71 7.35 1.52
CA LEU A 54 2.80 6.47 0.78
C LEU A 54 2.83 5.04 1.32
N GLN A 55 4.03 4.50 1.57
CA GLN A 55 4.18 3.15 2.10
C GLN A 55 3.60 3.02 3.52
N ARG A 56 3.80 4.02 4.37
CA ARG A 56 3.22 4.06 5.73
C ARG A 56 1.70 4.12 5.68
N SER A 57 1.13 5.01 4.86
CA SER A 57 -0.32 5.10 4.68
C SER A 57 -0.91 3.78 4.18
N ARG A 58 -0.28 3.13 3.20
CA ARG A 58 -0.72 1.82 2.73
C ARG A 58 -0.70 0.74 3.81
N ARG A 59 0.34 0.71 4.64
CA ARG A 59 0.42 -0.23 5.77
C ARG A 59 -0.66 0.05 6.82
N SER A 60 -0.97 1.32 7.09
CA SER A 60 -2.08 1.70 7.98
C SER A 60 -3.40 1.20 7.43
N ASN A 61 -3.71 1.52 6.17
CA ASN A 61 -4.95 1.09 5.53
C ASN A 61 -5.08 -0.44 5.52
N ALA A 62 -3.99 -1.17 5.24
CA ALA A 62 -4.00 -2.62 5.27
C ALA A 62 -4.27 -3.16 6.69
N ALA A 63 -3.69 -2.55 7.72
CA ALA A 63 -3.93 -2.95 9.11
C ALA A 63 -5.39 -2.67 9.54
N GLU A 64 -5.95 -1.52 9.16
CA GLU A 64 -7.35 -1.18 9.39
C GLU A 64 -8.30 -2.16 8.70
N LEU A 65 -8.04 -2.48 7.43
CA LEU A 65 -8.82 -3.48 6.67
C LEU A 65 -8.73 -4.86 7.32
N SER A 66 -7.55 -5.28 7.78
CA SER A 66 -7.39 -6.56 8.49
C SER A 66 -8.16 -6.58 9.81
N ALA A 67 -8.19 -5.48 10.56
CA ALA A 67 -8.96 -5.40 11.80
C ALA A 67 -10.48 -5.45 11.56
N ASP A 68 -10.96 -4.74 10.53
CA ASP A 68 -12.37 -4.77 10.12
C ASP A 68 -12.79 -6.17 9.64
N LEU A 69 -11.92 -6.86 8.90
CA LEU A 69 -12.17 -8.26 8.50
C LEU A 69 -12.31 -9.18 9.71
N LEU A 70 -11.37 -9.12 10.67
CA LEU A 70 -11.44 -9.93 11.88
C LEU A 70 -12.72 -9.67 12.69
N PHE A 71 -13.11 -8.39 12.82
CA PHE A 71 -14.35 -8.02 13.50
C PHE A 71 -15.58 -8.60 12.80
N LYS A 72 -15.64 -8.48 11.47
CA LYS A 72 -16.75 -9.00 10.65
C LYS A 72 -16.82 -10.52 10.66
N GLU A 73 -15.68 -11.22 10.64
CA GLU A 73 -15.61 -12.68 10.75
C GLU A 73 -16.12 -13.16 12.11
N ALA A 74 -15.78 -12.47 13.19
CA ALA A 74 -16.29 -12.80 14.53
C ALA A 74 -17.82 -12.59 14.61
N ALA A 75 -18.33 -11.47 14.09
CA ALA A 75 -19.76 -11.20 14.04
C ALA A 75 -20.53 -12.22 13.20
N LEU A 76 -19.96 -12.63 12.06
CA LEU A 76 -20.55 -13.67 11.20
C LEU A 76 -20.62 -15.00 11.93
N THR A 77 -19.54 -15.40 12.60
CA THR A 77 -19.48 -16.66 13.36
C THR A 77 -20.51 -16.67 14.48
N GLN A 78 -20.67 -15.55 15.19
CA GLN A 78 -21.70 -15.40 16.22
C GLN A 78 -23.11 -15.53 15.65
N ALA A 79 -23.41 -14.79 14.57
CA ALA A 79 -24.71 -14.84 13.93
C ALA A 79 -25.06 -16.22 13.38
N GLN A 80 -24.07 -16.97 12.87
CA GLN A 80 -24.24 -18.36 12.44
C GLN A 80 -24.59 -19.27 13.62
N SER A 81 -23.86 -19.16 14.73
CA SER A 81 -24.15 -19.94 15.93
C SER A 81 -25.53 -19.63 16.51
N GLU A 82 -25.94 -18.36 16.54
CA GLU A 82 -27.28 -17.96 16.97
C GLU A 82 -28.37 -18.50 16.04
N ALA A 83 -28.16 -18.44 14.72
CA ALA A 83 -29.10 -18.99 13.74
C ALA A 83 -29.25 -20.51 13.85
N GLU A 84 -28.15 -21.23 14.09
CA GLU A 84 -28.17 -22.67 14.34
C GLU A 84 -28.92 -23.02 15.63
N GLY A 85 -28.66 -22.27 16.71
CA GLY A 85 -29.38 -22.44 17.98
C GLY A 85 -30.89 -22.23 17.84
N LEU A 86 -31.30 -21.15 17.17
CA LEU A 86 -32.71 -20.85 16.92
C LEU A 86 -33.40 -21.89 16.02
N ARG A 87 -32.69 -22.47 15.06
CA ARG A 87 -33.21 -23.57 14.24
C ARG A 87 -33.44 -24.82 15.07
N ALA A 88 -32.47 -25.22 15.88
CA ALA A 88 -32.59 -26.38 16.76
C ALA A 88 -33.72 -26.22 17.80
N GLU A 89 -33.94 -25.01 18.31
CA GLU A 89 -35.04 -24.72 19.22
C GLU A 89 -36.41 -24.77 18.51
N ASN A 90 -36.52 -24.23 17.29
CA ASN A 90 -37.76 -24.34 16.51
C ASN A 90 -38.11 -25.78 16.17
N GLU A 91 -37.13 -26.60 15.79
CA GLU A 91 -37.35 -28.04 15.51
C GLU A 91 -37.90 -28.76 16.75
N ARG A 92 -37.34 -28.49 17.93
CA ARG A 92 -37.84 -29.05 19.20
C ARG A 92 -39.28 -28.64 19.50
N LEU A 93 -39.63 -27.38 19.31
CA LEU A 93 -40.99 -26.87 19.54
C LEU A 93 -42.02 -27.40 18.53
N GLN A 94 -41.58 -27.91 17.38
CA GLN A 94 -42.47 -28.53 16.38
C GLN A 94 -42.70 -30.03 16.64
N GLU A 95 -41.85 -30.66 17.44
CA GLU A 95 -41.96 -32.07 17.83
C GLU A 95 -42.82 -32.29 19.10
N GLU A 96 -43.09 -31.23 19.87
CA GLU A 96 -44.02 -31.21 21.02
C GLU A 96 -45.48 -30.92 20.61
#